data_AF-A0A7J5ESV7-F1
#
_entry.id   AF-A0A7J5ESV7-F1
#
_cell.length_a   1.000
_cell.length_b   1.000
_cell.length_c   1.000
_cell.angle_alpha   90.00
_cell.angle_beta   90.00
_cell.angle_gamma   90.00
#
_symmetry.space_group_name_H-M   'P 1'
#
loop_
_entity.id
_entity.type
_entity.pdbx_description
1 polymer ?
#
loop_
_entity_poly.entity_id
_entity_poly.type
_entity_poly.pdbx_seq_one_letter_code
_entity_poly.pdbx_strand_id
1 'polypeptide(L)'
;MSSLSLRCRRAGSAVAGTLRVPDHCVVGSTSVLRAPTFALVGLLLLPTGCGGEDDGIKNPVRESYATWQKVELPGTVCGNGSQYKFFVNYSDQTDNLVVVFEPGGACWDYPSCTGASGIRGAANPDGLEDDHYELAPFISPFLQREDPTSPTAGWNMVYVPYCTGDVHTGNNVITYTDETGEGPDVMFHHKGHENVQAVIGWIDQNFTHVPKLLSTGCSAGGAGSITNYYFLRNGVTAAERGYLLDDSGPIFPSSGYSMPLHQKIRTSWNVDSILDVLPTGFDVNDYGSINTALADQFPDDRLATTFFRRDMNFSLYSYERFYDFPPKDEVLRMWEADTQLLVSQYESRENLAYYLPYWRKLNDSHCTTVINFVGSEIQAQGLDLGGWTADLLDDDKPLVSAIEAPVPGEDTE
;
A
#
# COMPACT_ATOMS: atom_id res chain seq x y z
N MET A 1 -26.06 4.44 10.71
CA MET A 1 -25.92 5.68 9.89
C MET A 1 -25.54 6.86 10.78
N SER A 2 -24.25 7.11 10.94
CA SER A 2 -23.66 8.37 11.42
C SER A 2 -22.17 8.28 11.12
N SER A 3 -21.77 8.70 9.92
CA SER A 3 -20.38 8.78 9.49
C SER A 3 -19.83 10.17 9.77
N LEU A 4 -18.61 10.22 10.32
CA LEU A 4 -17.86 11.44 10.59
C LEU A 4 -17.57 12.15 9.24
N SER A 5 -18.16 13.33 9.05
CA SER A 5 -17.73 14.26 7.99
C SER A 5 -16.56 15.08 8.53
N LEU A 6 -15.33 14.84 8.05
CA LEU A 6 -14.24 15.78 8.26
C LEU A 6 -14.42 16.98 7.31
N ARG A 7 -15.04 18.04 7.82
CA ARG A 7 -14.86 19.40 7.29
C ARG A 7 -13.95 20.17 8.24
N CYS A 8 -12.68 20.34 7.86
CA CYS A 8 -11.73 21.12 8.64
C CYS A 8 -11.97 22.62 8.43
N ARG A 9 -12.44 23.33 9.48
CA ARG A 9 -12.42 24.81 9.52
C ARG A 9 -11.21 25.26 10.35
N ARG A 10 -10.44 26.22 9.83
CA ARG A 10 -9.25 26.85 10.44
C ARG A 10 -9.48 27.25 11.90
N ALA A 11 -8.52 26.90 12.77
CA ALA A 11 -8.46 27.30 14.17
C ALA A 11 -7.87 28.71 14.35
N GLY A 12 -8.41 29.46 15.31
CA GLY A 12 -7.86 30.71 15.82
C GLY A 12 -6.98 30.48 17.05
N SER A 13 -5.75 30.99 16.97
CA SER A 13 -4.77 31.36 18.02
C SER A 13 -5.19 31.24 19.49
N ALA A 14 -4.36 30.55 20.31
CA ALA A 14 -3.93 31.04 21.64
C ALA A 14 -2.69 30.32 22.21
N VAL A 15 -1.59 31.09 22.32
CA VAL A 15 -0.65 31.33 23.45
C VAL A 15 -0.05 30.16 24.26
N ALA A 16 1.28 30.24 24.37
CA ALA A 16 2.24 29.40 25.08
C ALA A 16 2.11 29.35 26.62
N GLY A 17 2.54 28.21 27.20
CA GLY A 17 2.79 28.02 28.63
C GLY A 17 3.94 27.04 28.86
N THR A 18 5.01 27.52 29.46
CA THR A 18 6.26 26.83 29.81
C THR A 18 6.10 25.87 30.99
N LEU A 19 6.71 24.67 30.93
CA LEU A 19 6.85 23.77 32.08
C LEU A 19 8.32 23.69 32.55
N ARG A 20 8.52 23.92 33.85
CA ARG A 20 9.78 23.87 34.59
C ARG A 20 10.13 22.45 35.02
N VAL A 21 11.42 22.12 34.98
CA VAL A 21 12.06 20.96 35.65
C VAL A 21 12.47 21.36 37.07
N PRO A 22 12.39 20.47 38.08
CA PRO A 22 13.11 20.64 39.34
C PRO A 22 14.28 19.66 39.49
N ASP A 23 15.43 20.21 39.92
CA ASP A 23 16.64 19.52 40.36
C ASP A 23 16.60 19.09 41.84
N HIS A 24 17.42 18.06 42.14
CA HIS A 24 18.23 17.81 43.36
C HIS A 24 17.95 16.54 44.19
N CYS A 25 19.00 15.72 44.35
CA CYS A 25 19.56 15.29 45.65
C CYS A 25 20.96 14.63 45.49
N VAL A 26 21.72 14.61 46.60
CA VAL A 26 23.19 14.74 46.72
C VAL A 26 23.96 13.45 47.08
N VAL A 27 25.22 13.42 46.59
CA VAL A 27 26.49 12.72 46.96
C VAL A 27 26.57 11.87 48.25
N GLY A 28 27.28 10.73 48.15
CA GLY A 28 28.00 10.05 49.24
C GLY A 28 29.26 9.32 48.74
N SER A 29 30.42 9.60 49.36
CA SER A 29 31.75 9.08 49.00
C SER A 29 32.28 8.07 50.03
N THR A 30 33.14 7.15 49.55
CA THR A 30 34.43 6.66 50.12
C THR A 30 34.58 5.14 50.18
N SER A 31 35.62 4.60 49.52
CA SER A 31 36.80 4.03 50.18
C SER A 31 37.81 3.46 49.17
N VAL A 32 39.08 3.64 49.50
CA VAL A 32 40.29 3.32 48.71
C VAL A 32 40.95 2.08 49.31
N LEU A 33 41.43 1.15 48.48
CA LEU A 33 42.42 0.14 48.86
C LEU A 33 43.40 -0.12 47.70
N ARG A 34 44.69 -0.22 48.04
CA ARG A 34 45.86 -0.30 47.16
C ARG A 34 46.40 -1.75 47.05
N ALA A 35 46.77 -2.13 45.81
CA ALA A 35 47.92 -2.96 45.37
C ALA A 35 47.93 -4.48 45.74
N PRO A 36 48.45 -5.40 44.87
CA PRO A 36 49.81 -5.34 44.32
C PRO A 36 49.99 -5.64 42.83
N THR A 37 51.17 -5.25 42.36
CA THR A 37 51.75 -5.39 41.02
C THR A 37 52.05 -6.85 40.66
N PHE A 38 51.58 -7.31 39.51
CA PHE A 38 52.11 -8.49 38.82
C PHE A 38 52.42 -8.10 37.37
N ALA A 39 53.67 -8.27 36.97
CA ALA A 39 54.12 -8.18 35.59
C ALA A 39 53.93 -9.57 34.93
N LEU A 40 53.18 -9.66 33.83
CA LEU A 40 53.28 -10.81 32.93
C LEU A 40 52.84 -10.45 31.51
N VAL A 41 53.84 -10.47 30.62
CA VAL A 41 53.89 -11.01 29.25
C VAL A 41 52.73 -10.68 28.31
N GLY A 42 53.09 -9.97 27.23
CA GLY A 42 52.19 -9.54 26.17
C GLY A 42 51.47 -10.66 25.44
N LEU A 43 50.23 -10.34 25.06
CA LEU A 43 49.54 -10.90 23.92
C LEU A 43 49.02 -9.69 23.14
N LEU A 44 49.58 -9.41 21.95
CA LEU A 44 48.94 -8.51 21.00
C LEU A 44 47.66 -9.21 20.54
N LEU A 45 46.55 -8.89 21.21
CA LEU A 45 45.22 -9.09 20.65
C LEU A 45 45.06 -7.99 19.60
N LEU A 46 45.29 -8.35 18.34
CA LEU A 46 44.75 -7.58 17.22
C LEU A 46 43.24 -7.55 17.43
N PRO A 47 42.60 -6.37 17.57
CA PRO A 47 41.17 -6.32 17.42
C PRO A 47 40.91 -6.70 15.97
N THR A 48 40.36 -7.89 15.74
CA THR A 48 39.57 -8.15 14.56
C THR A 48 38.40 -7.20 14.63
N GLY A 49 38.61 -5.99 14.10
CA GLY A 49 37.52 -5.10 13.78
C GLY A 49 36.65 -5.83 12.79
N CYS A 50 35.53 -6.36 13.25
CA CYS A 50 34.33 -6.42 12.43
C CYS A 50 33.94 -4.96 12.18
N GLY A 51 34.63 -4.31 11.24
CA GLY A 51 34.05 -3.19 10.55
C GLY A 51 32.94 -3.78 9.69
N GLY A 52 31.71 -3.72 10.18
CA GLY A 52 30.62 -3.49 9.24
C GLY A 52 30.98 -2.17 8.58
N GLU A 53 31.24 -2.20 7.27
CA GLU A 53 31.27 -0.97 6.51
C GLU A 53 29.92 -0.29 6.77
N ASP A 54 29.97 0.85 7.44
CA ASP A 54 28.89 1.83 7.36
C ASP A 54 29.05 2.45 5.98
N ASP A 55 28.59 1.73 4.95
CA ASP A 55 28.70 2.15 3.55
C ASP A 55 27.71 3.25 3.18
N GLY A 56 27.11 3.89 4.19
CA GLY A 56 26.38 5.15 4.11
C GLY A 56 25.19 5.12 3.16
N ILE A 57 24.50 6.26 3.07
CA ILE A 57 23.50 6.50 2.03
C ILE A 57 24.22 6.64 0.69
N LYS A 58 23.93 5.74 -0.26
CA LYS A 58 24.52 5.72 -1.60
C LYS A 58 23.69 6.51 -2.61
N ASN A 59 22.41 6.76 -2.31
CA ASN A 59 21.61 7.67 -3.12
C ASN A 59 22.18 9.10 -3.10
N PRO A 60 21.92 9.93 -4.14
CA PRO A 60 22.38 11.30 -4.18
C PRO A 60 21.87 12.12 -2.98
N VAL A 61 22.72 13.03 -2.48
CA VAL A 61 22.34 13.97 -1.43
C VAL A 61 21.13 14.80 -1.87
N ARG A 62 20.16 14.96 -0.98
CA ARG A 62 18.91 15.68 -1.24
C ARG A 62 18.95 17.08 -0.64
N GLU A 63 18.18 17.98 -1.24
CA GLU A 63 18.01 19.35 -0.72
C GLU A 63 17.29 19.36 0.64
N SER A 64 16.35 18.44 0.83
CA SER A 64 15.65 18.22 2.09
C SER A 64 15.32 16.74 2.30
N TYR A 65 15.25 16.36 3.58
CA TYR A 65 14.85 15.03 4.05
C TYR A 65 13.65 15.18 5.00
N ALA A 66 12.87 14.10 5.19
CA ALA A 66 11.69 14.08 6.05
C ALA A 66 10.61 15.14 5.71
N THR A 67 10.58 15.60 4.47
CA THR A 67 9.60 16.56 3.96
C THR A 67 9.00 16.05 2.66
N TRP A 68 7.68 16.20 2.50
CA TRP A 68 7.00 15.91 1.25
C TRP A 68 7.39 16.91 0.16
N GLN A 69 7.75 16.39 -1.01
CA GLN A 69 8.02 17.16 -2.22
C GLN A 69 7.04 16.73 -3.30
N LYS A 70 6.34 17.70 -3.90
CA LYS A 70 5.45 17.48 -5.04
C LYS A 70 6.25 17.30 -6.32
N VAL A 71 5.87 16.31 -7.13
CA VAL A 71 6.41 16.10 -8.47
C VAL A 71 5.28 16.10 -9.50
N GLU A 72 5.50 16.80 -10.61
CA GLU A 72 4.60 16.88 -11.77
C GLU A 72 5.38 16.52 -13.03
N LEU A 73 4.87 15.57 -13.81
CA LEU A 73 5.52 15.10 -15.04
C LEU A 73 4.67 15.46 -16.25
N PRO A 74 5.25 16.04 -17.31
CA PRO A 74 4.53 16.32 -18.55
C PRO A 74 3.84 15.07 -19.11
N GLY A 75 2.59 15.22 -19.56
CA GLY A 75 1.81 14.14 -20.17
C GLY A 75 1.03 13.25 -19.18
N THR A 76 1.24 13.41 -17.87
CA THR A 76 0.46 12.71 -16.85
C THR A 76 -0.81 13.48 -16.47
N VAL A 77 -1.95 12.82 -16.37
CA VAL A 77 -3.26 13.47 -16.16
C VAL A 77 -4.20 12.67 -15.25
N CYS A 78 -5.05 13.38 -14.50
CA CYS A 78 -6.18 12.82 -13.77
C CYS A 78 -7.38 12.56 -14.68
N GLY A 79 -8.41 11.91 -14.13
CA GLY A 79 -9.65 11.54 -14.83
C GLY A 79 -10.35 12.72 -15.51
N ASN A 80 -10.31 13.91 -14.92
CA ASN A 80 -10.86 15.13 -15.50
C ASN A 80 -9.90 15.88 -16.46
N GLY A 81 -8.74 15.31 -16.76
CA GLY A 81 -7.70 15.90 -17.62
C GLY A 81 -6.79 16.92 -16.93
N SER A 82 -6.96 17.17 -15.63
CA SER A 82 -6.01 18.02 -14.86
C SER A 82 -4.65 17.36 -14.70
N GLN A 83 -3.61 18.15 -14.43
CA GLN A 83 -2.24 17.68 -14.24
C GLN A 83 -2.14 16.72 -13.04
N TYR A 84 -1.67 15.49 -13.30
CA TYR A 84 -1.37 14.50 -12.26
C TYR A 84 -0.16 14.93 -11.41
N LYS A 85 -0.18 14.51 -10.15
CA LYS A 85 0.84 14.82 -9.13
C LYS A 85 1.13 13.56 -8.32
N PHE A 86 2.39 13.38 -7.94
CA PHE A 86 2.78 12.42 -6.91
C PHE A 86 3.79 13.06 -5.96
N PHE A 87 4.09 12.39 -4.86
CA PHE A 87 4.87 12.98 -3.79
C PHE A 87 6.00 12.07 -3.33
N VAL A 88 7.15 12.65 -3.01
CA VAL A 88 8.31 11.94 -2.47
C VAL A 88 8.70 12.53 -1.13
N ASN A 89 9.09 11.67 -0.19
CA ASN A 89 9.67 12.05 1.09
C ASN A 89 10.96 11.25 1.28
N TYR A 90 12.09 11.92 1.12
CA TYR A 90 13.41 11.28 1.21
C TYR A 90 13.82 10.99 2.66
N SER A 91 14.61 9.94 2.82
CA SER A 91 15.25 9.55 4.08
C SER A 91 16.76 9.70 4.00
N ASP A 92 17.36 10.13 5.11
CA ASP A 92 18.80 10.13 5.35
C ASP A 92 19.25 8.92 6.18
N GLN A 93 18.35 7.97 6.47
CA GLN A 93 18.61 6.81 7.33
C GLN A 93 18.82 5.51 6.56
N THR A 94 18.27 5.38 5.35
CA THR A 94 18.44 4.20 4.49
C THR A 94 18.16 4.53 3.01
N ASP A 95 18.67 3.69 2.13
CA ASP A 95 18.39 3.70 0.69
C ASP A 95 17.15 2.87 0.29
N ASN A 96 16.52 2.18 1.24
CA ASN A 96 15.28 1.43 0.97
C ASN A 96 14.16 2.37 0.52
N LEU A 97 13.22 1.85 -0.27
CA LEU A 97 12.12 2.59 -0.87
C LEU A 97 10.79 1.88 -0.66
N VAL A 98 9.79 2.60 -0.19
CA VAL A 98 8.38 2.18 -0.21
C VAL A 98 7.60 3.05 -1.20
N VAL A 99 6.83 2.40 -2.08
CA VAL A 99 5.89 3.02 -3.02
C VAL A 99 4.49 2.66 -2.57
N VAL A 100 3.70 3.66 -2.19
CA VAL A 100 2.34 3.48 -1.69
C VAL A 100 1.32 4.05 -2.67
N PHE A 101 0.44 3.20 -3.18
CA PHE A 101 -0.66 3.57 -4.05
C PHE A 101 -1.89 3.96 -3.23
N GLU A 102 -2.47 5.13 -3.53
CA GLU A 102 -3.65 5.63 -2.82
C GLU A 102 -4.90 4.76 -3.11
N PRO A 103 -5.73 4.46 -2.09
CA PRO A 103 -7.05 3.86 -2.27
C PRO A 103 -8.03 4.85 -2.93
N GLY A 104 -9.27 4.40 -3.18
CA GLY A 104 -10.35 5.34 -3.49
C GLY A 104 -11.36 4.85 -4.52
N GLY A 105 -11.89 3.64 -4.34
CA GLY A 105 -12.94 3.14 -5.21
C GLY A 105 -12.54 2.99 -6.68
N ALA A 106 -13.52 2.92 -7.56
CA ALA A 106 -13.32 2.78 -8.99
C ALA A 106 -14.55 3.28 -9.74
N CYS A 107 -14.41 3.50 -11.05
CA CYS A 107 -15.53 3.94 -11.87
C CYS A 107 -15.54 3.35 -13.27
N TRP A 108 -16.73 3.17 -13.82
CA TRP A 108 -16.94 2.60 -15.16
C TRP A 108 -18.26 3.05 -15.81
N ASP A 109 -18.86 4.10 -15.26
CA ASP A 109 -20.07 4.76 -15.72
C ASP A 109 -20.13 6.21 -15.21
N TYR A 110 -21.12 6.97 -15.71
CA TYR A 110 -21.28 8.37 -15.36
C TYR A 110 -21.39 8.61 -13.84
N PRO A 111 -22.29 7.93 -13.09
CA PRO A 111 -22.41 8.22 -11.67
C PRO A 111 -21.16 7.89 -10.85
N SER A 112 -20.42 6.84 -11.20
CA SER A 112 -19.21 6.46 -10.47
C SER A 112 -18.02 7.35 -10.80
N CYS A 113 -17.93 7.88 -12.04
CA CYS A 113 -16.80 8.72 -12.46
C CYS A 113 -16.97 10.21 -12.15
N THR A 114 -18.19 10.67 -11.85
CA THR A 114 -18.50 12.07 -11.50
C THR A 114 -18.61 12.31 -9.99
N GLY A 115 -18.42 11.27 -9.17
CA GLY A 115 -18.61 11.35 -7.72
C GLY A 115 -20.07 11.27 -7.26
N ALA A 116 -21.04 11.15 -8.17
CA ALA A 116 -22.46 11.02 -7.83
C ALA A 116 -22.76 9.73 -7.03
N SER A 117 -21.91 8.70 -7.14
CA SER A 117 -21.97 7.47 -6.33
C SER A 117 -21.37 7.62 -4.92
N GLY A 118 -20.93 8.83 -4.54
CA GLY A 118 -20.32 9.10 -3.24
C GLY A 118 -19.06 8.28 -3.01
N ILE A 119 -18.91 7.71 -1.81
CA ILE A 119 -17.76 6.88 -1.42
C ILE A 119 -17.58 5.62 -2.29
N ARG A 120 -18.60 5.24 -3.06
CA ARG A 120 -18.53 4.12 -4.02
C ARG A 120 -18.14 4.56 -5.44
N GLY A 121 -17.84 5.83 -5.66
CA GLY A 121 -17.25 6.33 -6.91
C GLY A 121 -15.72 6.34 -6.90
N ALA A 122 -15.12 6.79 -8.00
CA ALA A 122 -13.70 7.08 -8.04
C ALA A 122 -13.36 8.27 -7.12
N ALA A 123 -12.28 8.15 -6.36
CA ALA A 123 -11.73 9.24 -5.58
C ALA A 123 -11.12 10.32 -6.48
N ASN A 124 -11.03 11.52 -5.91
CA ASN A 124 -10.42 12.70 -6.54
C ASN A 124 -10.91 12.95 -7.99
N PRO A 125 -12.24 12.92 -8.26
CA PRO A 125 -12.76 13.12 -9.62
C PRO A 125 -12.46 14.52 -10.16
N ASP A 126 -12.25 15.49 -9.27
CA ASP A 126 -11.89 16.87 -9.59
C ASP A 126 -10.38 17.11 -9.73
N GLY A 127 -9.56 16.05 -9.63
CA GLY A 127 -8.10 16.12 -9.68
C GLY A 127 -7.45 16.19 -8.30
N LEU A 128 -6.15 16.48 -8.29
CA LEU A 128 -5.31 16.47 -7.10
C LEU A 128 -4.87 17.89 -6.72
N GLU A 129 -5.03 18.24 -5.45
CA GLU A 129 -4.51 19.49 -4.88
C GLU A 129 -2.97 19.45 -4.74
N ASP A 130 -2.36 20.62 -4.64
CA ASP A 130 -0.89 20.76 -4.51
C ASP A 130 -0.35 20.18 -3.19
N ASP A 131 -1.19 20.14 -2.16
CA ASP A 131 -0.91 19.66 -0.81
C ASP A 131 -1.57 18.31 -0.51
N HIS A 132 -1.96 17.54 -1.54
CA HIS A 132 -2.63 16.23 -1.37
C HIS A 132 -1.85 15.23 -0.50
N TYR A 133 -0.53 15.41 -0.35
CA TYR A 133 0.30 14.65 0.59
C TYR A 133 -0.13 14.80 2.07
N GLU A 134 -0.89 15.84 2.44
CA GLU A 134 -1.42 16.00 3.80
C GLU A 134 -2.34 14.84 4.20
N LEU A 135 -2.89 14.10 3.23
CA LEU A 135 -3.69 12.91 3.47
C LEU A 135 -2.84 11.68 3.82
N ALA A 136 -1.55 11.67 3.50
CA ALA A 136 -0.69 10.50 3.58
C ALA A 136 -0.76 9.75 4.94
N PRO A 137 -0.78 10.42 6.10
CA PRO A 137 -0.95 9.74 7.40
C PRO A 137 -2.28 8.99 7.55
N PHE A 138 -3.35 9.46 6.90
CA PHE A 138 -4.65 8.80 6.96
C PHE A 138 -4.78 7.67 5.93
N ILE A 139 -3.96 7.70 4.89
CA ILE A 139 -3.94 6.67 3.84
C ILE A 139 -3.26 5.40 4.33
N SER A 140 -2.06 5.51 4.91
CA SER A 140 -1.27 4.33 5.29
C SER A 140 -0.20 4.65 6.35
N PRO A 141 0.06 3.75 7.31
CA PRO A 141 1.18 3.86 8.23
C PRO A 141 2.54 3.77 7.49
N PHE A 142 2.59 3.20 6.28
CA PHE A 142 3.82 3.19 5.46
C PHE A 142 4.22 4.58 4.94
N LEU A 143 3.33 5.57 5.05
CA LEU A 143 3.59 6.97 4.71
C LEU A 143 3.80 7.86 5.95
N GLN A 144 3.93 7.27 7.14
CA GLN A 144 4.16 7.99 8.39
C GLN A 144 5.57 7.75 8.91
N ARG A 145 6.37 8.82 9.00
CA ARG A 145 7.74 8.77 9.55
C ARG A 145 7.74 8.55 11.05
N GLU A 146 6.72 9.08 11.74
CA GLU A 146 6.62 9.10 13.19
C GLU A 146 5.84 7.90 13.76
N ASP A 147 5.32 7.00 12.92
CA ASP A 147 4.64 5.80 13.37
C ASP A 147 5.66 4.72 13.76
N PRO A 148 5.85 4.44 15.07
CA PRO A 148 6.85 3.47 15.52
C PRO A 148 6.47 2.02 15.18
N THR A 149 5.23 1.77 14.72
CA THR A 149 4.77 0.45 14.31
C THR A 149 5.00 0.17 12.83
N SER A 150 5.31 1.19 12.04
CA SER A 150 5.55 1.07 10.60
C SER A 150 6.98 0.57 10.33
N PRO A 151 7.15 -0.61 9.69
CA PRO A 151 8.49 -1.14 9.40
C PRO A 151 9.25 -0.32 8.35
N THR A 152 8.56 0.59 7.65
CA THR A 152 9.15 1.48 6.64
C THR A 152 9.24 2.94 7.09
N ALA A 153 9.01 3.25 8.37
CA ALA A 153 9.05 4.62 8.89
C ALA A 153 10.35 5.37 8.55
N GLY A 154 11.47 4.65 8.48
CA GLY A 154 12.78 5.17 8.09
C GLY A 154 13.10 5.14 6.58
N TRP A 155 12.27 4.54 5.72
CA TRP A 155 12.58 4.32 4.29
C TRP A 155 12.28 5.55 3.45
N ASN A 156 12.87 5.70 2.27
CA ASN A 156 12.36 6.67 1.29
C ASN A 156 10.89 6.33 0.95
N MET A 157 10.04 7.33 0.83
CA MET A 157 8.61 7.13 0.56
C MET A 157 8.25 7.81 -0.75
N VAL A 158 7.58 7.08 -1.64
CA VAL A 158 6.88 7.64 -2.79
C VAL A 158 5.40 7.36 -2.62
N TYR A 159 4.63 8.43 -2.51
CA TYR A 159 3.17 8.38 -2.45
C TYR A 159 2.62 8.62 -3.84
N VAL A 160 1.79 7.70 -4.33
CA VAL A 160 1.18 7.69 -5.67
C VAL A 160 -0.33 7.90 -5.50
N PRO A 161 -0.81 9.17 -5.52
CA PRO A 161 -2.22 9.49 -5.44
C PRO A 161 -3.05 8.87 -6.57
N TYR A 162 -4.35 8.72 -6.32
CA TYR A 162 -5.29 8.10 -7.23
C TYR A 162 -6.38 9.08 -7.65
N CYS A 163 -6.47 9.37 -8.96
CA CYS A 163 -7.48 10.27 -9.52
C CYS A 163 -7.99 9.82 -10.90
N THR A 164 -7.75 8.56 -11.27
CA THR A 164 -8.00 8.03 -12.62
C THR A 164 -9.13 7.01 -12.68
N GLY A 165 -9.72 6.65 -11.52
CA GLY A 165 -10.92 5.79 -11.45
C GLY A 165 -10.76 4.36 -11.98
N ASP A 166 -9.52 3.94 -12.23
CA ASP A 166 -9.13 2.71 -12.91
C ASP A 166 -8.10 1.87 -12.14
N VAL A 167 -8.10 1.98 -10.80
CA VAL A 167 -7.20 1.26 -9.87
C VAL A 167 -5.72 1.29 -10.27
N HIS A 168 -5.27 2.42 -10.83
CA HIS A 168 -3.90 2.62 -11.30
C HIS A 168 -3.48 1.78 -12.52
N THR A 169 -4.43 1.18 -13.27
CA THR A 169 -4.12 0.25 -14.38
C THR A 169 -4.71 0.65 -15.74
N GLY A 170 -5.62 1.61 -15.78
CA GLY A 170 -6.31 1.97 -17.03
C GLY A 170 -5.43 2.67 -18.07
N ASN A 171 -5.82 2.52 -19.33
CA ASN A 171 -5.27 3.26 -20.46
C ASN A 171 -6.36 3.55 -21.51
N ASN A 172 -7.35 4.35 -21.11
CA ASN A 172 -8.49 4.72 -21.93
C ASN A 172 -8.84 6.21 -21.80
N VAL A 173 -9.43 6.76 -22.86
CA VAL A 173 -10.14 8.03 -22.81
C VAL A 173 -11.54 7.78 -23.36
N ILE A 174 -12.55 7.94 -22.51
CA ILE A 174 -13.93 7.57 -22.81
C ILE A 174 -14.88 8.68 -22.36
N THR A 175 -15.96 8.89 -23.12
CA THR A 175 -17.03 9.79 -22.72
C THR A 175 -18.14 9.00 -22.04
N TYR A 176 -18.45 9.37 -20.79
CA TYR A 176 -19.62 8.88 -20.07
C TYR A 176 -20.78 9.86 -20.24
N THR A 177 -21.94 9.35 -20.66
CA THR A 177 -23.15 10.14 -20.87
C THR A 177 -24.02 10.19 -19.62
N ASP A 178 -24.58 11.36 -19.32
CA ASP A 178 -25.60 11.48 -18.26
C ASP A 178 -26.96 11.01 -18.80
N GLU A 179 -27.39 9.83 -18.36
CA GLU A 179 -28.67 9.25 -18.77
C GLU A 179 -29.89 10.07 -18.30
N THR A 180 -29.74 10.96 -17.31
CA THR A 180 -30.82 11.85 -16.86
C THR A 180 -30.97 13.09 -17.76
N GLY A 181 -29.91 13.45 -18.48
CA GLY A 181 -29.83 14.68 -19.28
C GLY A 181 -29.77 15.97 -18.46
N GLU A 182 -29.54 15.89 -17.15
CA GLU A 182 -29.45 17.06 -16.25
C GLU A 182 -28.04 17.70 -16.26
N GLY A 183 -27.00 16.88 -16.44
CA GLY A 183 -25.61 17.25 -16.53
C GLY A 183 -25.01 17.04 -17.93
N PRO A 184 -23.81 17.61 -18.19
CA PRO A 184 -23.09 17.35 -19.43
C PRO A 184 -22.44 15.97 -19.39
N ASP A 185 -22.26 15.37 -20.57
CA ASP A 185 -21.37 14.22 -20.77
C ASP A 185 -19.95 14.55 -20.29
N VAL A 186 -19.30 13.57 -19.68
CA VAL A 186 -17.96 13.71 -19.11
C VAL A 186 -16.98 12.87 -19.88
N MET A 187 -16.02 13.52 -20.55
CA MET A 187 -14.82 12.86 -21.03
C MET A 187 -13.94 12.54 -19.84
N PHE A 188 -13.64 11.27 -19.66
CA PHE A 188 -12.88 10.75 -18.53
C PHE A 188 -11.62 10.03 -19.00
N HIS A 189 -10.50 10.33 -18.35
CA HIS A 189 -9.16 9.84 -18.66
C HIS A 189 -8.77 8.75 -17.66
N HIS A 190 -9.03 7.49 -18.01
CA HIS A 190 -8.48 6.34 -17.30
C HIS A 190 -7.01 6.17 -17.69
N LYS A 191 -6.12 6.91 -17.02
CA LYS A 191 -4.70 7.02 -17.33
C LYS A 191 -3.78 6.47 -16.24
N GLY A 192 -4.30 5.58 -15.39
CA GLY A 192 -3.56 4.96 -14.30
C GLY A 192 -2.23 4.34 -14.76
N HIS A 193 -2.25 3.53 -15.82
CA HIS A 193 -1.04 2.88 -16.31
C HIS A 193 0.02 3.89 -16.78
N GLU A 194 -0.36 4.86 -17.63
CA GLU A 194 0.58 5.87 -18.14
C GLU A 194 1.17 6.74 -17.02
N ASN A 195 0.35 7.14 -16.04
CA ASN A 195 0.81 7.90 -14.88
C ASN A 195 1.82 7.08 -14.05
N VAL A 196 1.52 5.80 -13.79
CA VAL A 196 2.42 4.93 -13.01
C VAL A 196 3.72 4.65 -13.77
N GLN A 197 3.70 4.42 -15.08
CA GLN A 197 4.93 4.29 -15.88
C GLN A 197 5.82 5.54 -15.78
N ALA A 198 5.21 6.73 -15.81
CA ALA A 198 5.95 7.97 -15.65
C ALA A 198 6.56 8.11 -14.25
N VAL A 199 5.83 7.73 -13.19
CA VAL A 199 6.35 7.67 -11.82
C VAL A 199 7.53 6.70 -11.72
N ILE A 200 7.40 5.49 -12.28
CA ILE A 200 8.48 4.48 -12.29
C ILE A 200 9.73 5.03 -12.97
N GLY A 201 9.59 5.62 -14.16
CA GLY A 201 10.71 6.22 -14.88
C GLY A 201 11.36 7.38 -14.13
N TRP A 202 10.58 8.15 -13.35
CA TRP A 202 11.13 9.17 -12.46
C TRP A 202 11.87 8.55 -11.27
N ILE A 203 11.33 7.50 -10.63
CA ILE A 203 12.00 6.79 -9.52
C ILE A 203 13.36 6.27 -9.98
N ASP A 204 13.41 5.57 -11.13
CA ASP A 204 14.64 5.00 -11.68
C ASP A 204 15.73 6.06 -11.93
N GLN A 205 15.33 7.26 -12.36
CA GLN A 205 16.26 8.37 -12.57
C GLN A 205 16.74 9.03 -11.26
N ASN A 206 15.96 8.95 -10.18
CA ASN A 206 16.21 9.69 -8.94
C ASN A 206 16.82 8.83 -7.84
N PHE A 207 16.64 7.51 -7.86
CA PHE A 207 17.20 6.57 -6.88
C PHE A 207 18.25 5.69 -7.57
N THR A 208 19.52 5.85 -7.18
CA THR A 208 20.65 5.13 -7.77
C THR A 208 21.00 3.85 -7.00
N HIS A 209 20.39 3.63 -5.85
CA HIS A 209 20.57 2.44 -5.02
C HIS A 209 19.28 2.20 -4.22
N VAL A 210 18.67 1.02 -4.36
CA VAL A 210 17.44 0.63 -3.65
C VAL A 210 17.58 -0.82 -3.17
N PRO A 211 18.17 -1.07 -1.98
CA PRO A 211 18.37 -2.42 -1.49
C PRO A 211 17.05 -3.18 -1.33
N LYS A 212 16.03 -2.51 -0.77
CA LYS A 212 14.67 -3.04 -0.61
C LYS A 212 13.64 -2.10 -1.23
N LEU A 213 12.77 -2.66 -2.05
CA LEU A 213 11.64 -1.98 -2.68
C LEU A 213 10.33 -2.62 -2.23
N LEU A 214 9.51 -1.89 -1.48
CA LEU A 214 8.14 -2.30 -1.14
C LEU A 214 7.13 -1.62 -2.07
N SER A 215 6.32 -2.40 -2.77
CA SER A 215 5.08 -1.95 -3.42
C SER A 215 3.90 -2.26 -2.50
N THR A 216 3.08 -1.26 -2.19
CA THR A 216 1.90 -1.48 -1.34
C THR A 216 0.82 -0.44 -1.58
N GLY A 217 -0.36 -0.66 -1.03
CA GLY A 217 -1.48 0.24 -1.06
C GLY A 217 -2.70 -0.49 -0.50
N CYS A 218 -3.75 0.26 -0.18
CA CYS A 218 -5.03 -0.33 0.18
C CYS A 218 -6.05 -0.22 -0.96
N SER A 219 -6.98 -1.17 -1.09
CA SER A 219 -8.19 -1.04 -1.90
C SER A 219 -7.84 -0.95 -3.39
N ALA A 220 -8.31 0.09 -4.07
CA ALA A 220 -7.82 0.47 -5.39
C ALA A 220 -6.29 0.57 -5.46
N GLY A 221 -5.63 1.00 -4.39
CA GLY A 221 -4.18 1.03 -4.26
C GLY A 221 -3.56 -0.35 -4.00
N GLY A 222 -4.27 -1.27 -3.34
CA GLY A 222 -3.84 -2.67 -3.19
C GLY A 222 -3.82 -3.36 -4.56
N ALA A 223 -4.93 -3.25 -5.30
CA ALA A 223 -5.04 -3.70 -6.68
C ALA A 223 -4.00 -3.01 -7.58
N GLY A 224 -3.79 -1.71 -7.40
CA GLY A 224 -2.76 -0.94 -8.10
C GLY A 224 -1.35 -1.44 -7.81
N SER A 225 -1.05 -1.80 -6.55
CA SER A 225 0.27 -2.25 -6.12
C SER A 225 0.67 -3.59 -6.74
N ILE A 226 -0.27 -4.55 -6.83
CA ILE A 226 -0.02 -5.86 -7.45
C ILE A 226 -0.01 -5.78 -8.97
N THR A 227 -0.97 -5.07 -9.58
CA THR A 227 -1.05 -4.97 -11.04
C THR A 227 0.11 -4.17 -11.65
N ASN A 228 0.71 -3.26 -10.88
CA ASN A 228 1.90 -2.52 -11.31
C ASN A 228 3.23 -3.10 -10.80
N TYR A 229 3.22 -4.16 -10.01
CA TYR A 229 4.45 -4.71 -9.41
C TYR A 229 5.50 -5.11 -10.45
N TYR A 230 5.07 -5.79 -11.52
CA TYR A 230 5.96 -6.19 -12.62
C TYR A 230 6.70 -4.99 -13.25
N PHE A 231 5.97 -3.91 -13.50
CA PHE A 231 6.56 -2.71 -14.11
C PHE A 231 7.48 -1.98 -13.13
N LEU A 232 7.06 -1.87 -11.87
CA LEU A 232 7.85 -1.22 -10.84
C LEU A 232 9.17 -1.98 -10.60
N ARG A 233 9.10 -3.31 -10.46
CA ARG A 233 10.24 -4.17 -10.15
C ARG A 233 11.28 -4.23 -11.27
N ASN A 234 10.84 -4.19 -12.54
CA ASN A 234 11.73 -4.14 -13.70
C ASN A 234 12.18 -2.72 -14.07
N GLY A 235 11.33 -1.73 -13.83
CA GLY A 235 11.56 -0.35 -14.24
C GLY A 235 12.45 0.43 -13.28
N VAL A 236 12.44 0.10 -11.99
CA VAL A 236 13.40 0.64 -11.00
C VAL A 236 14.63 -0.25 -10.99
N THR A 237 15.58 0.05 -11.87
CA THR A 237 16.76 -0.79 -12.13
C THR A 237 17.72 -0.86 -10.94
N ALA A 238 17.65 0.11 -10.04
CA ALA A 238 18.41 0.13 -8.79
C ALA A 238 17.83 -0.78 -7.70
N ALA A 239 16.66 -1.39 -7.90
CA ALA A 239 16.02 -2.27 -6.92
C ALA A 239 16.70 -3.65 -6.88
N GLU A 240 17.29 -4.00 -5.74
CA GLU A 240 17.97 -5.28 -5.53
C GLU A 240 16.99 -6.37 -5.08
N ARG A 241 16.09 -6.03 -4.16
CA ARG A 241 15.11 -6.94 -3.55
C ARG A 241 13.72 -6.32 -3.54
N GLY A 242 12.72 -7.07 -4.03
CA GLY A 242 11.34 -6.60 -4.08
C GLY A 242 10.43 -7.26 -3.04
N TYR A 243 9.47 -6.49 -2.55
CA TYR A 243 8.42 -6.90 -1.64
C TYR A 243 7.08 -6.33 -2.12
N LEU A 244 6.02 -7.11 -2.04
CA LEU A 244 4.66 -6.67 -2.33
C LEU A 244 3.77 -6.91 -1.10
N LEU A 245 2.96 -5.92 -0.75
CA LEU A 245 1.83 -6.07 0.16
C LEU A 245 0.58 -5.44 -0.45
N ASP A 246 -0.27 -6.29 -1.03
CA ASP A 246 -1.61 -5.92 -1.50
C ASP A 246 -2.60 -5.96 -0.32
N ASP A 247 -3.03 -4.79 0.16
CA ASP A 247 -4.02 -4.68 1.24
C ASP A 247 -5.43 -4.43 0.68
N SER A 248 -6.37 -5.34 0.91
CA SER A 248 -7.79 -5.18 0.54
C SER A 248 -8.02 -4.85 -0.94
N GLY A 249 -7.10 -5.22 -1.84
CA GLY A 249 -7.23 -5.07 -3.29
C GLY A 249 -7.05 -6.36 -4.10
N PRO A 250 -7.48 -7.55 -3.61
CA PRO A 250 -7.10 -8.82 -4.21
C PRO A 250 -7.55 -8.96 -5.66
N ILE A 251 -6.67 -9.46 -6.50
CA ILE A 251 -7.00 -9.88 -7.87
C ILE A 251 -7.34 -11.38 -7.84
N PHE A 252 -8.63 -11.69 -7.75
CA PHE A 252 -9.10 -13.07 -7.67
C PHE A 252 -9.01 -13.83 -8.99
N PRO A 253 -8.95 -15.17 -8.95
CA PRO A 253 -9.11 -15.98 -10.15
C PRO A 253 -10.46 -15.73 -10.83
N SER A 254 -10.47 -15.56 -12.15
CA SER A 254 -11.68 -15.33 -12.97
C SER A 254 -12.58 -16.57 -13.08
N SER A 255 -12.25 -17.68 -12.43
CA SER A 255 -13.14 -18.83 -12.27
C SER A 255 -14.18 -18.64 -11.15
N GLY A 256 -14.02 -17.60 -10.33
CA GLY A 256 -14.91 -17.23 -9.23
C GLY A 256 -16.03 -16.26 -9.60
N TYR A 257 -16.59 -15.61 -8.58
CA TYR A 257 -17.67 -14.64 -8.67
C TYR A 257 -17.21 -13.24 -9.10
N SER A 258 -15.92 -12.93 -9.02
CA SER A 258 -15.33 -11.66 -9.48
C SER A 258 -15.27 -11.51 -11.01
N MET A 259 -15.49 -12.60 -11.76
CA MET A 259 -15.38 -12.62 -13.23
C MET A 259 -16.18 -11.50 -13.94
N PRO A 260 -17.46 -11.22 -13.60
CA PRO A 260 -18.21 -10.16 -14.27
C PRO A 260 -17.61 -8.76 -14.05
N LEU A 261 -17.03 -8.50 -12.87
CA LEU A 261 -16.29 -7.26 -12.61
C LEU A 261 -15.08 -7.17 -13.54
N HIS A 262 -14.26 -8.21 -13.62
CA HIS A 262 -13.07 -8.23 -14.49
C HIS A 262 -13.43 -7.96 -15.96
N GLN A 263 -14.53 -8.55 -16.46
CA GLN A 263 -15.02 -8.30 -17.81
C GLN A 263 -15.45 -6.84 -18.00
N LYS A 264 -16.15 -6.25 -17.03
CA LYS A 264 -16.60 -4.87 -17.09
C LYS A 264 -15.43 -3.89 -17.13
N ILE A 265 -14.44 -4.06 -16.24
CA ILE A 265 -13.30 -3.16 -16.14
C ILE A 265 -12.36 -3.29 -17.35
N ARG A 266 -12.19 -4.51 -17.90
CA ARG A 266 -11.40 -4.75 -19.11
C ARG A 266 -11.82 -3.83 -20.26
N THR A 267 -13.13 -3.73 -20.49
CA THR A 267 -13.69 -2.85 -21.52
C THR A 267 -13.63 -1.37 -21.12
N SER A 268 -14.05 -1.02 -19.90
CA SER A 268 -14.12 0.38 -19.47
C SER A 268 -12.75 1.06 -19.40
N TRP A 269 -11.71 0.34 -18.99
CA TRP A 269 -10.37 0.89 -18.77
C TRP A 269 -9.38 0.54 -19.88
N ASN A 270 -9.81 -0.17 -20.92
CA ASN A 270 -8.97 -0.62 -22.03
C ASN A 270 -7.71 -1.37 -21.55
N VAL A 271 -7.90 -2.28 -20.59
CA VAL A 271 -6.83 -3.12 -20.02
C VAL A 271 -6.16 -3.96 -21.11
N ASP A 272 -6.85 -4.25 -22.20
CA ASP A 272 -6.28 -4.98 -23.35
C ASP A 272 -5.03 -4.30 -23.95
N SER A 273 -4.93 -2.97 -23.85
CA SER A 273 -3.79 -2.21 -24.36
C SER A 273 -2.48 -2.45 -23.61
N ILE A 274 -2.52 -3.05 -22.41
CA ILE A 274 -1.35 -3.32 -21.57
C ILE A 274 -0.99 -4.81 -21.50
N LEU A 275 -1.75 -5.69 -22.16
CA LEU A 275 -1.56 -7.14 -22.05
C LEU A 275 -0.22 -7.62 -22.65
N ASP A 276 0.22 -7.02 -23.75
CA ASP A 276 1.45 -7.42 -24.46
C ASP A 276 2.72 -7.14 -23.64
N VAL A 277 2.63 -6.36 -22.57
CA VAL A 277 3.75 -5.97 -21.72
C VAL A 277 3.68 -6.59 -20.31
N LEU A 278 2.75 -7.52 -20.06
CA LEU A 278 2.62 -8.26 -18.81
C LEU A 278 3.62 -9.43 -18.70
N PRO A 279 3.91 -9.93 -17.48
CA PRO A 279 4.86 -11.03 -17.28
C PRO A 279 4.45 -12.30 -18.01
N THR A 280 5.47 -13.12 -18.32
CA THR A 280 5.23 -14.48 -18.82
C THR A 280 4.44 -15.28 -17.77
N GLY A 281 3.42 -16.02 -18.20
CA GLY A 281 2.56 -16.80 -17.30
C GLY A 281 1.25 -16.12 -16.93
N PHE A 282 1.08 -14.83 -17.23
CA PHE A 282 -0.22 -14.17 -17.13
C PHE A 282 -1.19 -14.70 -18.20
N ASP A 283 -2.37 -15.15 -17.77
CA ASP A 283 -3.49 -15.54 -18.63
C ASP A 283 -4.47 -14.37 -18.76
N VAL A 284 -4.63 -13.87 -19.98
CA VAL A 284 -5.56 -12.77 -20.32
C VAL A 284 -7.03 -13.08 -20.05
N ASN A 285 -7.39 -14.34 -19.80
CA ASN A 285 -8.74 -14.77 -19.45
C ASN A 285 -8.90 -14.99 -17.93
N ASP A 286 -7.79 -15.03 -17.19
CA ASP A 286 -7.78 -15.20 -15.74
C ASP A 286 -6.89 -14.13 -15.09
N TYR A 287 -7.49 -13.01 -14.67
CA TYR A 287 -6.74 -11.91 -14.09
C TYR A 287 -6.02 -12.32 -12.79
N GLY A 288 -6.57 -13.27 -12.04
CA GLY A 288 -5.92 -13.82 -10.84
C GLY A 288 -4.62 -14.57 -11.14
N SER A 289 -4.36 -14.97 -12.39
CA SER A 289 -3.07 -15.55 -12.79
C SER A 289 -1.89 -14.61 -12.54
N ILE A 290 -2.11 -13.29 -12.39
CA ILE A 290 -1.07 -12.32 -12.05
C ILE A 290 -0.34 -12.70 -10.75
N ASN A 291 -1.04 -13.24 -9.76
CA ASN A 291 -0.44 -13.61 -8.47
C ASN A 291 0.69 -14.62 -8.66
N THR A 292 0.42 -15.72 -9.37
CA THR A 292 1.44 -16.75 -9.64
C THR A 292 2.43 -16.32 -10.72
N ALA A 293 2.01 -15.52 -11.71
CA ALA A 293 2.91 -15.03 -12.75
C ALA A 293 4.00 -14.12 -12.16
N LEU A 294 3.65 -13.24 -11.21
CA LEU A 294 4.63 -12.42 -10.49
C LEU A 294 5.54 -13.28 -9.61
N ALA A 295 4.98 -14.24 -8.88
CA ALA A 295 5.75 -15.14 -8.02
C ALA A 295 6.79 -15.95 -8.82
N ASP A 296 6.38 -16.49 -9.96
CA ASP A 296 7.23 -17.29 -10.85
C ASP A 296 8.27 -16.41 -11.58
N GLN A 297 7.93 -15.15 -11.90
CA GLN A 297 8.84 -14.18 -12.54
C GLN A 297 9.90 -13.62 -11.58
N PHE A 298 9.56 -13.45 -10.30
CA PHE A 298 10.43 -12.94 -9.26
C PHE A 298 10.50 -13.94 -8.09
N PRO A 299 11.10 -15.13 -8.30
CA PRO A 299 11.10 -16.21 -7.31
C PRO A 299 11.84 -15.85 -6.03
N ASP A 300 12.74 -14.88 -6.11
CA ASP A 300 13.47 -14.35 -4.98
C ASP A 300 12.59 -13.39 -4.17
N ASP A 301 11.81 -12.51 -4.80
CA ASP A 301 10.99 -11.49 -4.11
C ASP A 301 9.89 -12.12 -3.24
N ARG A 302 9.42 -11.40 -2.22
CA ARG A 302 8.34 -11.84 -1.33
C ARG A 302 7.05 -11.08 -1.58
N LEU A 303 5.99 -11.79 -1.94
CA LEU A 303 4.73 -11.17 -2.32
C LEU A 303 3.62 -11.63 -1.40
N ALA A 304 2.84 -10.68 -0.88
CA ALA A 304 1.80 -11.00 0.04
C ALA A 304 0.52 -10.19 -0.16
N THR A 305 -0.58 -10.75 0.31
CA THR A 305 -1.88 -10.08 0.38
C THR A 305 -2.44 -10.10 1.80
N THR A 306 -3.19 -9.08 2.15
CA THR A 306 -3.90 -8.99 3.42
C THR A 306 -5.26 -8.37 3.20
N PHE A 307 -6.31 -8.93 3.79
CA PHE A 307 -7.65 -8.35 3.77
C PHE A 307 -8.54 -9.04 4.78
N PHE A 308 -9.57 -8.35 5.25
CA PHE A 308 -10.51 -8.97 6.16
C PHE A 308 -11.43 -9.95 5.43
N ARG A 309 -11.72 -11.08 6.07
CA ARG A 309 -12.70 -12.06 5.58
C ARG A 309 -14.14 -11.52 5.53
N ARG A 310 -14.39 -10.43 6.26
CA ARG A 310 -15.67 -9.73 6.32
C ARG A 310 -15.61 -8.34 5.68
N ASP A 311 -14.65 -8.10 4.78
CA ASP A 311 -14.54 -6.85 4.01
C ASP A 311 -15.84 -6.57 3.24
N MET A 312 -16.54 -5.51 3.63
CA MET A 312 -17.83 -5.11 3.04
C MET A 312 -17.69 -3.96 2.06
N ASN A 313 -16.48 -3.50 1.75
CA ASN A 313 -16.27 -2.45 0.78
C ASN A 313 -15.85 -3.04 -0.56
N PHE A 314 -14.73 -3.77 -0.59
CA PHE A 314 -14.23 -4.36 -1.84
C PHE A 314 -15.18 -5.43 -2.37
N SER A 315 -15.76 -6.26 -1.49
CA SER A 315 -16.73 -7.30 -1.89
C SER A 315 -17.99 -6.70 -2.54
N LEU A 316 -18.47 -5.54 -2.08
CA LEU A 316 -19.61 -4.87 -2.73
C LEU A 316 -19.23 -4.34 -4.12
N TYR A 317 -18.01 -3.83 -4.29
CA TYR A 317 -17.50 -3.49 -5.63
C TYR A 317 -17.43 -4.72 -6.54
N SER A 318 -17.01 -5.87 -6.02
CA SER A 318 -16.89 -7.11 -6.78
C SER A 318 -18.24 -7.69 -7.20
N TYR A 319 -19.27 -7.58 -6.37
CA TYR A 319 -20.47 -8.39 -6.55
C TYR A 319 -21.78 -7.61 -6.65
N GLU A 320 -21.96 -6.51 -5.92
CA GLU A 320 -23.28 -5.91 -5.69
C GLU A 320 -24.03 -5.62 -7.00
N ARG A 321 -23.36 -4.93 -7.92
CA ARG A 321 -23.95 -4.49 -9.20
C ARG A 321 -24.00 -5.59 -10.25
N PHE A 322 -23.32 -6.71 -10.03
CA PHE A 322 -23.20 -7.82 -10.99
C PHE A 322 -24.14 -8.98 -10.67
N TYR A 323 -24.67 -9.02 -9.44
CA TYR A 323 -25.53 -10.07 -8.93
C TYR A 323 -26.86 -9.55 -8.36
N ASP A 324 -27.36 -8.43 -8.91
CA ASP A 324 -28.67 -7.84 -8.57
C ASP A 324 -28.82 -7.44 -7.09
N PHE A 325 -27.83 -6.74 -6.55
CA PHE A 325 -27.82 -6.19 -5.19
C PHE A 325 -28.16 -7.25 -4.12
N PRO A 326 -27.39 -8.35 -4.05
CA PRO A 326 -27.67 -9.44 -3.13
C PRO A 326 -27.51 -8.99 -1.67
N PRO A 327 -28.17 -9.67 -0.71
CA PRO A 327 -28.02 -9.36 0.71
C PRO A 327 -26.58 -9.62 1.19
N LYS A 328 -26.18 -8.96 2.28
CA LYS A 328 -24.84 -9.05 2.91
C LYS A 328 -24.29 -10.48 3.02
N ASP A 329 -25.09 -11.42 3.49
CA ASP A 329 -24.64 -12.82 3.67
C ASP A 329 -24.27 -13.49 2.34
N GLU A 330 -24.96 -13.16 1.25
CA GLU A 330 -24.67 -13.71 -0.07
C GLU A 330 -23.44 -13.03 -0.68
N VAL A 331 -23.25 -11.71 -0.48
CA VAL A 331 -22.01 -10.99 -0.84
C VAL A 331 -20.81 -11.66 -0.17
N LEU A 332 -20.90 -11.91 1.13
CA LEU A 332 -19.80 -12.49 1.91
C LEU A 332 -19.58 -13.98 1.63
N ARG A 333 -20.62 -14.70 1.20
CA ARG A 333 -20.48 -16.07 0.67
C ARG A 333 -19.67 -16.08 -0.63
N MET A 334 -19.91 -15.13 -1.54
CA MET A 334 -19.14 -14.99 -2.78
C MET A 334 -17.70 -14.54 -2.50
N TRP A 335 -17.52 -13.58 -1.58
CA TRP A 335 -16.19 -13.13 -1.12
C TRP A 335 -15.34 -14.29 -0.58
N GLU A 336 -15.92 -15.09 0.32
CA GLU A 336 -15.22 -16.26 0.87
C GLU A 336 -14.90 -17.29 -0.22
N ALA A 337 -15.81 -17.53 -1.18
CA ALA A 337 -15.56 -18.46 -2.26
C ALA A 337 -14.37 -18.03 -3.15
N ASP A 338 -14.30 -16.75 -3.51
CA ASP A 338 -13.17 -16.21 -4.29
C ASP A 338 -11.87 -16.17 -3.46
N THR A 339 -11.98 -15.89 -2.16
CA THR A 339 -10.86 -15.95 -1.21
C THR A 339 -10.22 -17.34 -1.21
N GLN A 340 -11.01 -18.42 -1.20
CA GLN A 340 -10.49 -19.79 -1.23
C GLN A 340 -9.75 -20.11 -2.54
N LEU A 341 -10.19 -19.55 -3.67
CA LEU A 341 -9.49 -19.69 -4.95
C LEU A 341 -8.12 -18.98 -4.92
N LEU A 342 -8.05 -17.78 -4.35
CA LEU A 342 -6.80 -17.04 -4.18
C LEU A 342 -5.84 -17.72 -3.22
N VAL A 343 -6.34 -18.16 -2.05
CA VAL A 343 -5.54 -18.92 -1.08
C VAL A 343 -4.92 -20.15 -1.72
N SER A 344 -5.69 -20.89 -2.54
CA SER A 344 -5.17 -22.05 -3.28
C SER A 344 -4.04 -21.69 -4.24
N GLN A 345 -4.08 -20.50 -4.87
CA GLN A 345 -2.96 -20.01 -5.68
C GLN A 345 -1.75 -19.63 -4.82
N TYR A 346 -1.96 -18.93 -3.69
CA TYR A 346 -0.86 -18.51 -2.82
C TYR A 346 -0.14 -19.71 -2.19
N GLU A 347 -0.87 -20.74 -1.76
CA GLU A 347 -0.28 -21.96 -1.17
C GLU A 347 0.58 -22.77 -2.15
N SER A 348 0.50 -22.45 -3.44
CA SER A 348 1.22 -23.21 -4.46
C SER A 348 2.66 -22.76 -4.66
N ARG A 349 3.08 -21.60 -4.12
CA ARG A 349 4.41 -20.97 -4.29
C ARG A 349 4.99 -20.60 -2.92
N GLU A 350 6.29 -20.81 -2.74
CA GLU A 350 6.97 -20.57 -1.45
C GLU A 350 7.16 -19.09 -1.13
N ASN A 351 7.16 -18.22 -2.14
CA ASN A 351 7.34 -16.78 -2.00
C ASN A 351 6.02 -15.97 -2.00
N LEU A 352 4.89 -16.67 -1.90
CA LEU A 352 3.56 -16.10 -1.71
C LEU A 352 3.08 -16.31 -0.27
N ALA A 353 2.51 -15.27 0.34
CA ALA A 353 1.82 -15.41 1.63
C ALA A 353 0.59 -14.53 1.78
N TYR A 354 -0.25 -14.88 2.74
CA TYR A 354 -1.48 -14.14 3.04
C TYR A 354 -1.67 -13.93 4.54
N TYR A 355 -2.30 -12.82 4.90
CA TYR A 355 -2.71 -12.52 6.27
C TYR A 355 -4.17 -12.09 6.27
N LEU A 356 -5.08 -12.96 6.69
CA LEU A 356 -6.51 -12.78 6.52
C LEU A 356 -7.23 -12.71 7.89
N PRO A 357 -7.26 -11.54 8.54
CA PRO A 357 -8.02 -11.33 9.77
C PRO A 357 -9.52 -11.46 9.51
N TYR A 358 -10.31 -11.75 10.54
CA TYR A 358 -11.72 -12.05 10.34
C TYR A 358 -12.53 -10.78 10.13
N TRP A 359 -12.52 -9.86 11.09
CA TRP A 359 -13.35 -8.67 11.08
C TRP A 359 -12.78 -7.53 11.93
N ARG A 360 -13.11 -6.30 11.56
CA ARG A 360 -12.88 -5.08 12.35
C ARG A 360 -14.01 -4.09 12.14
N LYS A 361 -14.48 -3.44 13.21
CA LYS A 361 -15.53 -2.42 13.14
C LYS A 361 -15.17 -1.20 12.27
N LEU A 362 -13.90 -0.83 12.23
CA LEU A 362 -13.41 0.33 11.50
C LEU A 362 -13.46 0.08 9.98
N ASN A 363 -13.97 1.08 9.25
CA ASN A 363 -13.95 1.14 7.78
C ASN A 363 -14.63 -0.06 7.09
N ASP A 364 -15.72 -0.60 7.65
CA ASP A 364 -16.43 -1.75 7.09
C ASP A 364 -15.53 -2.99 6.89
N SER A 365 -14.55 -3.18 7.79
CA SER A 365 -13.50 -4.21 7.65
C SER A 365 -12.70 -4.08 6.35
N HIS A 366 -12.55 -2.86 5.83
CA HIS A 366 -11.76 -2.61 4.62
C HIS A 366 -10.44 -1.92 4.99
N CYS A 367 -9.36 -2.32 4.32
CA CYS A 367 -7.97 -1.95 4.62
C CYS A 367 -7.48 -2.40 5.98
N THR A 368 -6.61 -3.38 6.01
CA THR A 368 -5.91 -3.81 7.23
C THR A 368 -4.83 -2.80 7.67
N THR A 369 -4.35 -1.97 6.73
CA THR A 369 -3.29 -0.97 6.93
C THR A 369 -3.79 0.48 6.81
N VAL A 370 -5.07 0.78 7.06
CA VAL A 370 -5.56 2.17 7.09
C VAL A 370 -5.49 2.76 8.50
N ILE A 371 -4.99 4.00 8.60
CA ILE A 371 -4.75 4.75 9.86
C ILE A 371 -3.65 4.14 10.74
N ASN A 372 -3.77 2.87 11.11
CA ASN A 372 -2.83 2.09 11.92
C ASN A 372 -3.12 0.58 11.75
N PHE A 373 -2.33 -0.26 12.42
CA PHE A 373 -2.52 -1.72 12.41
C PHE A 373 -3.51 -2.25 13.45
N VAL A 374 -4.10 -1.39 14.30
CA VAL A 374 -4.92 -1.83 15.44
C VAL A 374 -6.22 -2.49 14.96
N GLY A 375 -6.57 -3.61 15.59
CA GLY A 375 -7.78 -4.37 15.28
C GLY A 375 -7.65 -5.23 14.02
N SER A 376 -6.42 -5.48 13.55
CA SER A 376 -6.12 -6.41 12.45
C SER A 376 -5.41 -7.67 12.95
N GLU A 377 -5.33 -7.89 14.25
CA GLU A 377 -4.62 -9.02 14.84
C GLU A 377 -5.36 -10.34 14.60
N ILE A 378 -4.63 -11.44 14.41
CA ILE A 378 -5.18 -12.81 14.45
C ILE A 378 -4.90 -13.34 15.85
N GLN A 379 -5.77 -13.01 16.82
CA GLN A 379 -5.41 -13.13 18.23
C GLN A 379 -5.21 -14.59 18.66
N ALA A 380 -5.97 -15.51 18.06
CA ALA A 380 -5.85 -16.95 18.33
C ALA A 380 -4.46 -17.52 17.95
N GLN A 381 -3.74 -16.86 17.04
CA GLN A 381 -2.40 -17.24 16.60
C GLN A 381 -1.30 -16.35 17.22
N GLY A 382 -1.69 -15.32 17.99
CA GLY A 382 -0.74 -14.37 18.57
C GLY A 382 -0.02 -13.53 17.53
N LEU A 383 -0.63 -13.31 16.37
CA LEU A 383 -0.06 -12.52 15.27
C LEU A 383 -0.64 -11.12 15.27
N ASP A 384 0.22 -10.12 15.12
CA ASP A 384 -0.15 -8.75 14.79
C ASP A 384 0.38 -8.39 13.39
N LEU A 385 -0.38 -7.58 12.66
CA LEU A 385 -0.06 -7.26 11.27
C LEU A 385 1.23 -6.45 11.12
N GLY A 386 1.58 -5.60 12.11
CA GLY A 386 2.82 -4.81 12.08
C GLY A 386 4.05 -5.72 12.13
N GLY A 387 4.08 -6.64 13.10
CA GLY A 387 5.12 -7.67 13.22
C GLY A 387 5.17 -8.60 12.02
N TRP A 388 4.02 -9.07 11.54
CA TRP A 388 3.95 -9.91 10.34
C TRP A 388 4.47 -9.18 9.09
N THR A 389 4.17 -7.89 8.94
CA THR A 389 4.71 -7.08 7.84
C THR A 389 6.22 -6.86 7.99
N ALA A 390 6.72 -6.67 9.22
CA ALA A 390 8.16 -6.60 9.45
C ALA A 390 8.86 -7.90 9.03
N ASP A 391 8.28 -9.06 9.34
CA ASP A 391 8.79 -10.36 8.91
C ASP A 391 8.71 -10.55 7.38
N LEU A 392 7.64 -10.05 6.73
CA LEU A 392 7.56 -10.01 5.26
C LEU A 392 8.77 -9.29 4.65
N LEU A 393 9.19 -8.17 5.26
CA LEU A 393 10.31 -7.33 4.81
C LEU A 393 11.69 -7.81 5.27
N ASP A 394 11.79 -8.93 5.98
CA ASP A 394 13.03 -9.47 6.54
C ASP A 394 13.33 -10.86 5.96
N ASP A 395 14.31 -10.94 5.06
CA ASP A 395 14.65 -12.17 4.34
C ASP A 395 15.14 -13.32 5.24
N ASP A 396 15.56 -13.00 6.48
CA ASP A 396 15.98 -14.00 7.47
C ASP A 396 14.80 -14.60 8.27
N LYS A 397 13.59 -14.04 8.11
CA LYS A 397 12.37 -14.51 8.76
C LYS A 397 11.59 -15.46 7.85
N PRO A 398 10.88 -16.45 8.41
CA PRO A 398 9.99 -17.28 7.61
C PRO A 398 8.83 -16.43 7.08
N LEU A 399 8.47 -16.65 5.81
CA LEU A 399 7.25 -16.11 5.24
C LEU A 399 6.08 -17.01 5.66
N VAL A 400 5.13 -16.48 6.45
CA VAL A 400 4.07 -17.28 7.08
C VAL A 400 2.71 -16.80 6.60
N SER A 401 1.84 -17.74 6.22
CA SER A 401 0.45 -17.45 5.89
C SER A 401 -0.48 -17.71 7.08
N ALA A 402 -1.50 -16.87 7.26
CA ALA A 402 -2.45 -16.99 8.36
C ALA A 402 -3.88 -16.58 7.94
N ILE A 403 -4.86 -17.35 8.40
CA ILE A 403 -6.30 -17.03 8.27
C ILE A 403 -6.92 -17.10 9.66
N GLU A 404 -7.66 -16.06 10.04
CA GLU A 404 -8.43 -16.06 11.27
C GLU A 404 -9.76 -16.82 11.10
N ALA A 405 -10.07 -17.69 12.06
CA ALA A 405 -11.35 -18.38 12.10
C ALA A 405 -12.49 -17.41 12.46
N PRO A 406 -13.74 -17.67 12.06
CA PRO A 406 -14.87 -16.84 12.46
C PRO A 406 -14.96 -16.66 13.98
N VAL A 407 -15.04 -15.42 14.44
CA VAL A 407 -15.09 -15.06 15.86
C VAL A 407 -16.54 -14.88 16.30
N PRO A 408 -17.06 -15.69 17.24
CA PRO A 408 -18.45 -15.56 17.69
C PRO A 408 -18.73 -14.19 18.30
N GLY A 409 -19.80 -13.53 17.84
CA GLY A 409 -20.22 -12.22 18.35
C GLY A 409 -19.61 -11.03 17.60
N GLU A 410 -18.73 -11.27 16.63
CA GLU A 410 -18.28 -10.25 15.69
C GLU A 410 -19.16 -10.23 14.43
N ASP A 411 -19.24 -9.05 13.81
CA ASP A 411 -20.05 -8.78 12.62
C ASP A 411 -21.54 -9.19 12.71
N THR A 412 -22.16 -9.01 13.88
CA THR A 412 -23.56 -9.38 14.15
C THR A 412 -24.59 -8.34 13.70
N GLU A 413 -24.15 -7.25 13.07
CA GLU A 413 -24.99 -6.11 12.65
C GLU A 413 -25.38 -6.13 11.16
#